data_AF-A0A508ARH3-F1
#
_entry.id   AF-A0A508ARH3-F1
#
_cell.length_a   1.000
_cell.length_b   1.000
_cell.length_c   1.000
_cell.angle_alpha   90.00
_cell.angle_beta   90.00
_cell.angle_gamma   90.00
#
_symmetry.space_group_name_H-M   'P 1'
#
loop_
_entity.id
_entity.type
_entity.pdbx_description
1 polymer ?
#
loop_
_entity_poly.entity_id
_entity_poly.type
_entity_poly.pdbx_seq_one_letter_code
_entity_poly.pdbx_strand_id
1 'polypeptide(L)'
;MSEIILRDFDAVLLERVNRVAEAHGWNQQSALLRIIEQGLYVCEGELSRSLDDADARALQDAIAAMESVPSDQGFAMIGRVDPDAHPGKTEPDQSIRQDMFDGRGATPSADKA
;
A
#
# COMPACT_ATOMS: atom_id res chain seq x y z
N MET A 1 -4.17 4.67 43.04
CA MET A 1 -3.20 5.50 42.32
C MET A 1 -1.87 5.38 43.03
N SER A 2 -0.94 4.65 42.45
CA SER A 2 0.45 4.64 42.88
C SER A 2 1.14 5.86 42.27
N GLU A 3 1.74 6.71 43.11
CA GLU A 3 2.63 7.76 42.64
C GLU A 3 3.90 7.11 42.06
N ILE A 4 4.10 7.20 40.75
CA ILE A 4 5.34 6.74 40.11
C ILE A 4 6.30 7.93 40.10
N ILE A 5 7.35 7.85 40.92
CA ILE A 5 8.46 8.79 40.85
C ILE A 5 9.48 8.22 39.86
N LEU A 6 9.50 8.77 38.65
CA LEU A 6 10.55 8.51 37.67
C LEU A 6 11.84 9.19 38.14
N ARG A 7 12.76 8.43 38.74
CA ARG A 7 14.12 8.86 39.01
C ARG A 7 15.01 8.48 37.83
N ASP A 8 16.01 9.31 37.55
CA ASP A 8 17.08 9.02 36.59
C ASP A 8 16.66 8.96 35.11
N PHE A 9 15.73 9.83 34.69
CA PHE A 9 15.45 10.01 33.26
C PHE A 9 16.60 10.78 32.60
N ASP A 10 17.27 10.17 31.62
CA ASP A 10 18.34 10.84 30.90
C ASP A 10 17.81 11.99 30.03
N ALA A 11 18.68 12.96 29.75
CA ALA A 11 18.30 14.17 29.02
C ALA A 11 17.80 13.89 27.59
N VAL A 12 18.33 12.85 26.94
CA VAL A 12 17.94 12.48 25.57
C VAL A 12 16.54 11.87 25.58
N LEU A 13 16.21 11.03 26.56
CA LEU A 13 14.85 10.52 26.70
C LEU A 13 13.85 11.64 26.99
N LEU A 14 14.19 12.59 27.87
CA LEU A 14 13.35 13.75 28.15
C LEU A 14 13.08 14.58 26.88
N GLU A 15 14.10 14.82 26.06
CA GLU A 15 13.94 15.53 24.79
C GLU A 15 12.97 14.79 23.85
N ARG A 16 13.12 13.46 23.75
CA ARG A 16 12.22 12.63 22.93
C ARG A 16 10.79 12.66 23.44
N VAL A 17 10.58 12.58 24.76
CA VAL A 17 9.26 12.71 25.38
C VAL A 17 8.66 14.08 25.09
N ASN A 18 9.44 15.15 25.22
CA ASN A 18 8.97 16.52 24.95
C ASN A 18 8.56 16.69 23.48
N ARG A 19 9.34 16.16 22.53
CA ARG A 19 8.95 16.16 21.11
C ARG A 19 7.62 15.46 20.85
N VAL A 20 7.37 14.33 21.51
CA VAL A 20 6.08 13.62 21.41
C VAL A 20 4.98 14.47 22.05
N ALA A 21 5.24 15.04 23.21
CA ALA A 21 4.29 15.90 23.91
C ALA A 21 3.88 17.10 23.05
N GLU A 22 4.84 17.79 22.43
CA GLU A 22 4.62 18.93 21.53
C GLU A 22 3.81 18.53 20.29
N ALA A 23 4.18 17.43 19.63
CA ALA A 23 3.49 16.96 18.43
C ALA A 23 2.00 16.63 18.68
N HIS A 24 1.65 16.23 19.90
CA HIS A 24 0.30 15.85 20.28
C HIS A 24 -0.41 16.90 21.18
N GLY A 25 0.24 18.02 21.50
CA GLY A 25 -0.31 19.04 22.40
C GLY A 25 -0.53 18.56 23.84
N TRP A 26 0.27 17.59 24.30
CA TRP A 26 0.19 17.04 25.65
C TRP A 26 1.16 17.74 26.60
N ASN A 27 0.84 17.75 27.90
CA ASN A 27 1.85 18.04 28.91
C ASN A 27 2.78 16.82 29.10
N GLN A 28 3.97 17.07 29.64
CA GLN A 28 5.01 16.04 29.80
C GLN A 28 4.53 14.82 30.59
N GLN A 29 3.76 15.02 31.67
CA GLN A 29 3.24 13.93 32.50
C GLN A 29 2.27 13.04 31.73
N SER A 30 1.36 13.64 30.96
CA SER A 30 0.39 12.92 30.13
C SER A 30 1.06 12.18 28.98
N ALA A 31 2.10 12.77 28.39
CA ALA A 31 2.92 12.12 27.37
C ALA A 31 3.64 10.90 27.94
N LEU A 32 4.28 11.03 29.11
CA LEU A 32 4.95 9.92 29.80
C LEU A 32 3.97 8.77 30.09
N LEU A 33 2.80 9.07 30.65
CA LEU A 33 1.80 8.06 30.96
C LEU A 33 1.40 7.27 29.69
N ARG A 34 1.07 7.97 28.61
CA ARG A 34 0.68 7.34 27.35
C ARG A 34 1.80 6.53 26.70
N ILE A 35 3.03 7.03 26.77
CA ILE A 35 4.20 6.31 26.24
C ILE A 35 4.43 5.02 27.03
N ILE A 36 4.28 5.05 28.36
CA ILE A 36 4.40 3.86 29.21
C ILE A 36 3.28 2.87 28.90
N GLU A 37 2.03 3.32 28.79
CA GLU A 37 0.89 2.47 28.41
C GLU A 37 1.13 1.78 27.05
N GLN A 38 1.53 2.55 26.05
CA GLN A 38 1.81 2.02 24.71
C GLN A 38 3.01 1.07 24.71
N GLY A 39 4.08 1.41 25.45
CA GLY A 39 5.26 0.57 25.60
C GLY A 39 4.94 -0.74 26.30
N LEU A 40 4.11 -0.71 27.35
CA LEU A 40 3.66 -1.89 28.05
C LEU A 40 2.85 -2.80 27.13
N TYR A 41 1.92 -2.22 26.36
CA TYR A 41 1.15 -2.98 25.37
C TYR A 41 2.04 -3.69 24.35
N VAL A 42 3.11 -3.03 23.87
CA VAL A 42 4.09 -3.66 22.97
C VAL A 42 4.83 -4.79 23.68
N CYS A 43 5.34 -4.57 24.89
CA CYS A 43 6.05 -5.61 25.66
C CYS A 43 5.18 -6.82 25.98
N GLU A 44 3.90 -6.61 26.32
CA GLU A 44 2.92 -7.67 26.56
C GLU A 44 2.56 -8.40 25.26
N GLY A 45 2.45 -7.68 24.15
CA GLY A 45 2.30 -8.25 22.82
C GLY A 45 3.45 -9.19 22.47
N GLU A 46 4.69 -8.78 22.72
CA GLU A 46 5.88 -9.63 22.52
C GLU A 46 5.88 -10.86 23.43
N LEU A 47 5.44 -10.75 24.68
CA LEU A 47 5.27 -11.89 25.58
C LEU A 47 4.21 -12.88 25.06
N SER A 48 3.15 -12.38 24.43
CA SER A 48 2.12 -13.20 23.80
C SER A 48 2.51 -13.77 22.43
N ARG A 49 3.62 -13.29 21.84
CA ARG A 49 4.07 -13.65 20.48
C ARG A 49 4.83 -14.97 20.40
N SER A 50 4.84 -15.74 21.49
CA SER A 50 5.33 -17.11 21.44
C SER A 50 4.37 -17.93 20.59
N LEU A 51 4.87 -18.51 19.51
CA LEU A 51 4.14 -19.56 18.80
C LEU A 51 3.87 -20.68 19.82
N ASP A 52 2.59 -21.00 20.00
CA ASP A 52 2.20 -22.09 20.87
C ASP A 52 2.05 -23.40 20.08
N ASP A 53 1.70 -24.48 20.77
CA ASP A 53 1.53 -25.79 20.14
C ASP A 53 0.37 -25.80 19.12
N ALA A 54 -0.63 -24.93 19.27
CA ALA A 54 -1.73 -24.81 18.33
C ALA A 54 -1.29 -24.11 17.04
N ASP A 55 -0.48 -23.05 17.14
CA ASP A 55 0.15 -22.39 16.00
C ASP A 55 1.09 -23.34 15.25
N ALA A 56 1.91 -24.09 15.98
CA ALA A 56 2.79 -25.10 15.42
C ALA A 56 1.99 -26.18 14.66
N ARG A 57 0.86 -26.61 15.21
CA ARG A 57 -0.01 -27.58 14.56
C ARG A 57 -0.68 -27.03 13.32
N ALA A 58 -1.20 -25.81 13.37
CA ALA A 58 -1.80 -25.15 12.22
C ALA A 58 -0.79 -24.99 11.08
N LEU A 59 0.46 -24.66 11.40
CA LEU A 59 1.53 -24.55 10.41
C LEU A 59 1.89 -25.90 9.79
N GLN A 60 1.96 -26.97 10.60
CA GLN A 60 2.18 -28.33 10.10
C GLN A 60 1.08 -28.78 9.15
N ASP A 61 -0.18 -28.54 9.51
CA ASP A 61 -1.33 -28.91 8.70
C ASP A 61 -1.34 -28.12 7.37
N ALA A 62 -0.98 -26.84 7.39
CA ALA A 62 -0.83 -26.03 6.17
C ALA A 62 0.29 -26.53 5.25
N ILE A 63 1.45 -26.91 5.81
CA ILE A 63 2.55 -27.50 5.04
C ILE A 63 2.11 -28.82 4.40
N ALA A 64 1.49 -29.72 5.17
CA ALA A 64 1.00 -31.00 4.67
C ALA A 64 -0.03 -30.80 3.54
N ALA A 65 -0.91 -29.81 3.67
CA ALA A 65 -1.85 -29.46 2.61
C ALA A 65 -1.13 -28.97 1.34
N MET A 66 -0.09 -28.13 1.46
CA MET A 66 0.70 -27.68 0.31
C MET A 66 1.47 -28.82 -0.37
N GLU A 67 2.04 -29.75 0.41
CA GLU A 67 2.73 -30.93 -0.13
C GLU A 67 1.80 -31.90 -0.85
N SER A 68 0.52 -31.92 -0.47
CA SER A 68 -0.48 -32.75 -1.15
C SER A 68 -0.87 -32.25 -2.54
N VAL A 69 -0.51 -31.01 -2.90
CA VAL A 69 -0.82 -30.44 -4.21
C VAL A 69 0.04 -31.13 -5.27
N PRO A 70 -0.56 -31.79 -6.28
CA PRO A 70 0.20 -32.40 -7.36
C PRO A 70 1.02 -31.35 -8.11
N SER A 71 2.29 -31.65 -8.36
CA SER A 71 3.18 -30.83 -9.19
C SER A 71 2.82 -30.99 -10.67
N ASP A 72 1.64 -30.48 -11.05
CA ASP A 72 1.17 -30.54 -12.42
C ASP A 72 1.60 -29.29 -13.20
N GLN A 73 2.14 -29.47 -14.40
CA GLN A 73 2.60 -28.36 -15.25
C GLN A 73 1.49 -27.35 -15.54
N GLY A 74 0.22 -27.78 -15.49
CA GLY A 74 -0.95 -26.93 -15.70
C GLY A 74 -1.11 -25.80 -14.67
N PHE A 75 -0.77 -26.01 -13.40
CA PHE A 75 -0.90 -24.97 -12.37
C PHE A 75 0.14 -23.86 -12.54
N ALA A 76 1.35 -24.18 -13.02
CA ALA A 76 2.39 -23.20 -13.33
C ALA A 76 2.06 -22.33 -14.57
N MET A 77 1.01 -22.69 -15.33
CA MET A 77 0.58 -21.98 -16.53
C MET A 77 -0.63 -21.06 -16.29
N ILE A 78 -1.29 -21.14 -15.12
CA ILE A 78 -2.41 -20.25 -14.78
C ILE A 78 -1.88 -18.82 -14.59
N GLY A 79 -2.34 -17.90 -15.45
CA GLY A 79 -1.95 -16.48 -15.44
C GLY A 79 -0.83 -16.11 -16.43
N ARG A 80 -0.25 -17.07 -17.17
CA ARG A 80 0.60 -16.75 -18.31
C ARG A 80 -0.28 -16.38 -19.51
N VAL A 81 -0.43 -15.07 -19.74
CA VAL A 81 -0.95 -14.55 -21.01
C VAL A 81 0.14 -14.76 -22.06
N ASP A 82 -0.15 -15.50 -23.13
CA ASP A 82 0.74 -15.52 -24.29
C ASP A 82 0.95 -14.08 -24.75
N PRO A 83 2.18 -13.54 -24.75
CA PRO A 83 2.43 -12.15 -25.14
C PRO A 83 2.03 -11.86 -26.61
N ASP A 84 1.85 -12.93 -27.40
CA ASP A 84 1.46 -12.85 -28.82
C ASP A 84 -0.06 -12.93 -29.04
N ALA A 85 -0.87 -13.13 -27.99
CA ALA A 85 -2.33 -13.05 -28.08
C ALA A 85 -2.78 -11.57 -28.02
N HIS A 86 -2.35 -10.76 -28.99
CA HIS A 86 -2.91 -9.43 -29.21
C HIS A 86 -4.28 -9.53 -29.91
N PRO A 87 -5.40 -9.17 -29.27
CA PRO A 87 -6.67 -9.06 -29.96
C PRO A 87 -6.61 -7.82 -30.86
N GLY A 88 -6.46 -8.04 -32.16
CA GLY A 88 -6.86 -7.12 -33.22
C GLY A 88 -6.16 -5.75 -33.23
N LYS A 89 -5.18 -5.59 -34.12
CA LYS A 89 -4.95 -4.29 -34.76
C LYS A 89 -6.18 -3.94 -35.60
N THR A 90 -7.20 -3.35 -35.00
CA THR A 90 -8.18 -2.57 -35.74
C THR A 90 -7.57 -1.18 -35.93
N GLU A 91 -6.93 -0.98 -37.08
CA GLU A 91 -6.59 0.36 -37.54
C GLU A 91 -7.88 1.21 -37.56
N PRO A 92 -7.86 2.45 -37.05
CA PRO A 92 -9.03 3.30 -37.08
C PRO A 92 -9.38 3.60 -38.53
N ASP A 93 -10.63 3.35 -38.92
CA ASP A 93 -11.16 3.67 -40.25
C ASP A 93 -11.11 5.19 -40.48
N GLN A 94 -10.14 5.64 -41.29
CA GLN A 94 -9.90 7.05 -41.59
C GLN A 94 -10.73 7.58 -42.77
N SER A 95 -11.75 6.84 -43.22
CA SER A 95 -12.51 7.15 -44.44
C SER A 95 -13.39 8.40 -44.36
N ILE A 96 -13.61 9.01 -43.17
CA ILE A 96 -14.59 10.10 -42.99
C ILE A 96 -14.01 11.52 -43.24
N ARG A 97 -12.68 11.71 -43.29
CA ARG A 97 -12.11 13.07 -43.33
C ARG A 97 -11.80 13.64 -44.72
N GLN A 98 -11.82 12.82 -45.78
CA GLN A 98 -11.39 13.27 -47.10
C GLN A 98 -12.43 14.13 -47.83
N ASP A 99 -13.73 13.96 -47.54
CA ASP A 99 -14.82 14.57 -48.32
C ASP A 99 -15.11 16.04 -47.98
N MET A 100 -14.49 16.59 -46.92
CA MET A 100 -14.80 17.96 -46.47
C MET A 100 -13.90 19.05 -47.07
N PHE A 101 -12.80 18.68 -47.73
CA PHE A 101 -11.77 19.65 -48.16
C PHE A 101 -11.73 19.95 -49.66
N ASP A 102 -12.37 19.14 -50.50
CA ASP A 102 -12.35 19.30 -51.96
C ASP A 102 -13.73 19.69 -52.52
N GLY A 103 -14.11 20.96 -52.34
CA GLY A 103 -15.44 21.40 -52.77
C GLY A 103 -15.63 22.91 -52.94
N ARG A 104 -15.03 23.46 -54.01
CA ARG A 104 -15.31 24.75 -54.69
C ARG A 104 -14.66 26.03 -54.15
N GLY A 105 -13.62 26.44 -54.86
CA GLY A 105 -13.26 27.85 -55.01
C GLY A 105 -14.16 28.59 -56.00
N ALA A 106 -14.36 29.88 -55.74
CA ALA A 106 -14.64 30.91 -56.74
C ALA A 106 -14.19 32.28 -56.18
N THR A 107 -13.05 32.77 -56.66
CA THR A 107 -12.67 34.20 -56.66
C THR A 107 -13.25 34.86 -57.93
N PRO A 108 -13.10 36.18 -58.21
CA PRO A 108 -12.85 37.37 -57.37
C PRO A 108 -13.84 38.53 -57.70
N SER A 109 -13.87 39.62 -56.92
CA SER A 109 -14.08 40.97 -57.51
C SER A 109 -13.68 42.06 -56.54
N ALA A 110 -12.69 42.86 -56.95
CA ALA A 110 -12.25 44.08 -56.30
C ALA A 110 -12.64 45.27 -57.18
N ASP A 111 -13.44 46.19 -56.65
CA ASP A 111 -13.66 47.61 -56.98
C ASP A 111 -14.96 47.99 -56.21
N LYS A 112 -15.20 49.14 -55.57
CA LYS A 112 -14.68 50.49 -55.75
C LYS A 112 -15.29 51.40 -54.66
N ALA A 113 -14.59 52.51 -54.37
CA ALA A 113 -14.99 53.73 -53.64
C ALA A 113 -14.90 53.72 -52.11
#